data_AF-A0A847XC96-F1
#
_entry.id   AF-A0A847XC96-F1
#
_cell.length_a   1.000
_cell.length_b   1.000
_cell.length_c   1.000
_cell.angle_alpha   90.00
_cell.angle_beta   90.00
_cell.angle_gamma   90.00
#
_symmetry.space_group_name_H-M   'P 1'
#
loop_
_entity.id
_entity.type
_entity.pdbx_description
1 polymer ?
#
loop_
_entity_poly.entity_id
_entity_poly.type
_entity_poly.pdbx_seq_one_letter_code
_entity_poly.pdbx_strand_id
1 'polypeptide(L)'
;IVNGRVIPEDYLSLIEAHELKQGRFNVRVQQALGLIDFISEEVNGDNRLIVITNDIHQFKQQLIEEDYQAIKSRVFVYEIRESEIIEHLLN
;
A
#
# COMPACT_ATOMS: atom_id res chain seq x y z
N ILE A 1 -15.89 -6.80 10.28
CA ILE A 1 -14.65 -6.09 10.64
C ILE A 1 -14.19 -5.43 9.34
N VAL A 2 -14.42 -4.14 9.16
CA VAL A 2 -13.89 -3.45 7.96
C VAL A 2 -12.90 -2.45 8.48
N ASN A 3 -11.63 -2.86 8.49
CA ASN A 3 -10.56 -2.12 9.12
C ASN A 3 -10.03 -0.94 8.25
N GLY A 4 -10.93 -0.28 7.51
CA GLY A 4 -10.56 0.62 6.41
C GLY A 4 -9.78 -0.04 5.26
N ARG A 5 -9.52 -1.36 5.34
CA ARG A 5 -8.85 -2.14 4.29
C ARG A 5 -9.83 -2.50 3.19
N VAL A 6 -9.34 -2.48 1.96
CA VAL A 6 -10.07 -2.91 0.76
C VAL A 6 -9.45 -4.20 0.21
N ILE A 7 -10.08 -4.83 -0.78
CA ILE A 7 -9.57 -6.06 -1.42
C ILE A 7 -8.48 -5.66 -2.43
N PRO A 8 -7.20 -6.03 -2.25
CA PRO A 8 -6.10 -5.62 -3.13
C PRO A 8 -6.32 -5.95 -4.60
N GLU A 9 -6.84 -7.14 -4.89
CA GLU A 9 -7.03 -7.61 -6.25
C GLU A 9 -7.93 -6.69 -7.09
N ASP A 10 -8.91 -6.04 -6.47
CA ASP A 10 -9.82 -5.09 -7.13
C ASP A 10 -9.10 -3.81 -7.61
N TYR A 11 -7.94 -3.50 -7.03
CA TYR A 11 -7.17 -2.27 -7.33
C TYR A 11 -5.86 -2.53 -8.07
N LEU A 12 -5.52 -3.79 -8.41
CA LEU A 12 -4.24 -4.15 -9.02
C LEU A 12 -3.88 -3.27 -10.22
N SER A 13 -4.78 -3.13 -11.19
CA SER A 13 -4.52 -2.33 -12.40
C SER A 13 -4.31 -0.84 -12.11
N LEU A 14 -4.99 -0.29 -11.09
CA LEU A 14 -4.81 1.10 -10.68
C LEU A 14 -3.43 1.30 -10.06
N ILE A 15 -3.00 0.38 -9.19
CA ILE A 15 -1.70 0.41 -8.52
C ILE A 15 -0.57 0.23 -9.53
N GLU A 16 -0.68 -0.73 -10.45
CA GLU A 16 0.29 -0.92 -11.54
C GLU A 16 0.49 0.33 -12.39
N ALA A 17 -0.60 0.98 -12.78
CA ALA A 17 -0.55 2.21 -13.57
C ALA A 17 0.09 3.38 -12.80
N HIS A 18 -0.17 3.47 -11.49
CA HIS A 18 0.41 4.50 -10.63
C HIS A 18 1.91 4.28 -10.42
N GLU A 19 2.31 3.06 -10.07
CA GLU A 19 3.72 2.67 -9.90
C GLU A 19 4.52 2.92 -11.18
N LEU A 20 3.98 2.51 -12.34
CA LEU A 20 4.63 2.70 -13.63
C LEU A 20 4.88 4.18 -13.95
N LYS A 21 3.91 5.06 -13.67
CA LYS A 21 4.05 6.52 -13.87
C LYS A 21 5.18 7.12 -13.03
N GLN A 22 5.51 6.48 -11.92
CA GLN A 22 6.57 6.91 -11.01
C GLN A 22 7.91 6.20 -11.29
N GLY A 23 8.01 5.42 -12.37
CA GLY A 23 9.21 4.66 -12.72
C GLY A 23 9.45 3.45 -11.81
N ARG A 24 8.38 2.89 -11.23
CA ARG A 24 8.40 1.71 -10.38
C ARG A 24 7.75 0.54 -11.10
N PHE A 25 8.25 -0.67 -10.85
CA PHE A 25 7.93 -1.85 -11.65
C PHE A 25 7.65 -3.08 -10.77
N ASN A 26 7.36 -4.21 -11.42
CA ASN A 26 7.22 -5.52 -10.77
C ASN A 26 6.22 -5.55 -9.60
N VAL A 27 5.08 -4.86 -9.77
CA VAL A 27 3.98 -4.85 -8.80
C VAL A 27 3.45 -6.26 -8.60
N ARG A 28 3.45 -6.71 -7.35
CA ARG A 28 2.97 -8.04 -6.95
C ARG A 28 1.98 -7.91 -5.81
N VAL A 29 0.75 -8.34 -6.05
CA VAL A 29 -0.26 -8.49 -4.99
C VAL A 29 0.18 -9.55 -3.98
N GLN A 30 0.02 -9.27 -2.70
CA GLN A 30 0.21 -10.22 -1.62
C GLN A 30 -1.14 -10.82 -1.24
N GLN A 31 -1.20 -12.16 -1.12
CA GLN A 31 -2.44 -12.82 -0.72
C GLN A 31 -2.87 -12.34 0.68
N ALA A 32 -4.17 -12.08 0.82
CA ALA A 32 -4.79 -11.42 1.96
C ALA A 32 -4.38 -12.00 3.34
N LEU A 33 -4.42 -11.14 4.37
CA LEU A 33 -4.02 -11.31 5.79
C LEU A 33 -2.59 -10.84 6.15
N GLY A 34 -1.85 -10.27 5.21
CA GLY A 34 -0.57 -9.63 5.48
C GLY A 34 -0.68 -8.18 5.96
N LEU A 35 0.37 -7.70 6.63
CA LEU A 35 0.58 -6.27 6.92
C LEU A 35 0.62 -5.41 5.65
N ILE A 36 0.87 -6.03 4.50
CA ILE A 36 1.13 -5.41 3.20
C ILE A 36 0.19 -6.00 2.14
N ASP A 37 -0.26 -5.17 1.20
CA ASP A 37 -1.14 -5.53 0.09
C ASP A 37 -0.37 -5.71 -1.23
N PHE A 38 0.65 -4.89 -1.49
CA PHE A 38 1.50 -5.01 -2.69
C PHE A 38 2.98 -4.83 -2.39
N ILE A 39 3.81 -5.39 -3.25
CA ILE A 39 5.23 -5.10 -3.32
C ILE A 39 5.51 -4.53 -4.71
N SER A 40 6.27 -3.44 -4.78
CA SER A 40 6.82 -2.90 -6.03
C SER A 40 8.31 -2.66 -5.91
N GLU A 41 8.99 -2.54 -7.04
CA GLU A 41 10.44 -2.36 -7.13
C GLU A 41 10.76 -0.99 -7.74
N GLU A 42 11.66 -0.26 -7.09
CA GLU A 42 12.28 0.93 -7.66
C GLU A 42 13.41 0.55 -8.63
N VAL A 43 13.83 1.49 -9.49
CA VAL A 43 14.91 1.28 -10.47
C VAL A 43 16.24 0.86 -9.86
N ASN A 44 16.48 1.21 -8.60
CA ASN A 44 17.69 0.85 -7.85
C ASN A 44 17.61 -0.56 -7.21
N GLY A 45 16.47 -1.24 -7.36
CA GLY A 45 16.21 -2.57 -6.79
C GLY A 45 15.62 -2.54 -5.37
N ASP A 46 15.30 -1.37 -4.81
CA ASP A 46 14.64 -1.28 -3.51
C ASP A 46 13.16 -1.67 -3.61
N ASN A 47 12.72 -2.49 -2.65
CA ASN A 47 11.33 -2.91 -2.55
C ASN A 47 10.52 -1.89 -1.74
N ARG A 48 9.38 -1.48 -2.28
CA ARG A 48 8.32 -0.77 -1.56
C ARG A 48 7.25 -1.75 -1.13
N LEU A 49 6.77 -1.56 0.08
CA LEU A 49 5.68 -2.32 0.66
C LEU A 49 4.47 -1.38 0.72
N ILE A 50 3.39 -1.75 0.05
CA ILE A 50 2.25 -0.87 -0.15
C ILE A 50 1.05 -1.46 0.60
N VAL A 51 0.37 -0.62 1.37
CA VAL A 51 -0.92 -0.90 2.01
C VAL A 51 -1.96 -0.02 1.35
N ILE A 52 -3.11 -0.57 1.00
CA ILE A 52 -4.20 0.21 0.39
C ILE A 52 -5.38 0.36 1.36
N THR A 53 -5.98 1.53 1.35
CA THR A 53 -7.16 1.87 2.16
C THR A 53 -8.04 2.85 1.39
N ASN A 54 -9.34 2.86 1.67
CA ASN A 54 -10.23 3.92 1.20
C ASN A 54 -10.48 5.00 2.26
N ASP A 55 -9.95 4.83 3.48
CA ASP A 55 -10.10 5.77 4.59
C ASP A 55 -8.82 5.75 5.46
N ILE A 56 -7.95 6.73 5.23
CA ILE A 56 -6.69 6.86 5.97
C ILE A 56 -6.91 7.12 7.47
N HIS A 57 -8.01 7.77 7.85
CA HIS A 57 -8.30 8.07 9.25
C HIS A 57 -8.67 6.80 10.00
N GLN A 58 -9.56 5.99 9.41
CA GLN A 58 -9.93 4.70 9.98
C GLN A 58 -8.73 3.75 10.03
N PHE A 59 -7.93 3.70 8.97
CA PHE A 59 -6.71 2.88 8.91
C PHE A 59 -5.75 3.22 10.07
N LYS A 60 -5.44 4.52 10.26
CA LYS A 60 -4.53 4.98 11.32
C LYS A 60 -5.04 4.67 12.73
N GLN A 61 -6.36 4.72 12.96
CA GLN A 61 -6.94 4.39 14.28
C GLN A 61 -6.78 2.92 14.67
N GLN A 62 -6.60 2.04 13.69
CA GLN A 62 -6.53 0.60 13.87
C GLN A 62 -5.13 0.04 13.59
N LEU A 63 -4.22 0.89 13.12
CA LEU A 63 -2.83 0.58 12.90
C LEU A 63 -2.18 0.21 14.24
N ILE A 64 -1.61 -0.98 14.29
CA ILE A 64 -0.71 -1.40 15.36
C ILE A 64 0.70 -1.13 14.83
N GLU A 65 1.29 0.01 15.22
CA GLU A 65 2.59 0.43 14.70
C GLU A 65 3.71 -0.57 15.01
N GLU A 66 3.61 -1.29 16.12
CA GLU A 66 4.56 -2.32 16.53
C GLU A 66 4.75 -3.40 15.46
N ASP A 67 3.67 -3.77 14.75
CA ASP A 67 3.72 -4.78 13.69
C ASP A 67 4.55 -4.32 12.49
N TYR A 68 4.68 -2.99 12.29
CA TYR A 68 5.40 -2.40 11.18
C TYR A 68 6.83 -1.99 11.52
N GLN A 69 7.28 -2.05 12.79
CA GLN A 69 8.57 -1.51 13.22
C GLN A 69 9.77 -1.97 12.38
N ALA A 70 9.80 -3.25 11.99
CA ALA A 70 10.89 -3.81 11.19
C ALA A 70 10.89 -3.35 9.72
N ILE A 71 9.76 -2.84 9.23
CA ILE A 71 9.52 -2.56 7.80
C ILE A 71 9.02 -1.14 7.53
N LYS A 72 8.80 -0.32 8.57
CA LYS A 72 8.14 1.00 8.52
C LYS A 72 8.73 1.94 7.47
N SER A 73 10.06 1.94 7.31
CA SER A 73 10.77 2.78 6.33
C SER A 73 10.48 2.46 4.87
N ARG A 74 9.89 1.29 4.60
CA ARG A 74 9.52 0.82 3.26
C ARG A 74 8.01 0.72 3.06
N VAL A 75 7.22 1.07 4.09
CA VAL A 75 5.76 0.96 4.07
C VAL A 75 5.15 2.28 3.61
N PHE A 76 4.35 2.20 2.56
CA PHE A 76 3.60 3.31 1.99
C PHE A 76 2.12 2.99 2.02
N VAL A 77 1.30 3.94 2.46
CA VAL A 77 -0.16 3.75 2.56
C VAL A 77 -0.82 4.54 1.45
N TYR A 78 -1.53 3.86 0.57
CA TYR A 78 -2.24 4.46 -0.55
C TYR A 78 -3.70 4.58 -0.18
N GLU A 79 -4.13 5.83 -0.01
CA GLU A 79 -5.54 6.14 0.16
C GLU A 79 -6.17 6.29 -1.23
N ILE A 80 -7.10 5.39 -1.54
CA ILE A 80 -7.83 5.39 -2.80
C ILE A 80 -9.09 6.24 -2.65
N ARG A 81 -9.16 7.32 -3.42
CA ARG A 81 -10.35 8.18 -3.50
C ARG A 81 -10.87 8.18 -4.93
N GLU A 82 -12.00 7.52 -5.13
CA GLU A 82 -12.63 7.30 -6.44
C GLU A 82 -11.71 6.52 -7.40
N SER A 83 -10.76 7.19 -8.04
CA SER A 83 -9.75 6.61 -8.93
C SER A 83 -8.38 7.31 -8.83
N GLU A 84 -8.18 8.10 -7.79
CA GLU A 84 -6.91 8.74 -7.48
C GLU A 84 -6.24 8.05 -6.29
N ILE A 85 -4.91 8.02 -6.32
CA ILE A 85 -4.06 7.51 -5.24
C ILE A 85 -3.42 8.70 -4.54
N ILE A 86 -3.66 8.81 -3.23
CA ILE A 86 -2.93 9.72 -2.36
C ILE A 86 -1.95 8.88 -1.54
N GLU A 87 -0.65 9.14 -1.72
CA GLU A 87 0.41 8.46 -0.97
C GLU A 87 0.58 9.10 0.41
N HIS A 88 0.52 8.26 1.45
CA HIS A 88 0.82 8.63 2.83
C HIS A 88 2.02 7.82 3.32
N LEU A 89 2.89 8.48 4.07
CA LEU A 89 3.94 7.81 4.83
C LEU A 89 3.35 7.28 6.16
N LEU A 90 3.86 6.14 6.62
CA LEU A 90 3.60 5.63 7.95
C LEU A 90 4.57 6.33 8.93
N ASN A 91 4.21 7.52 9.41
CA ASN A 91 5.02 8.34 10.32
C ASN A 91 4.67 8.04 11.78
#